data_AF-A0A150QYG9-F1
#
_entry.id   AF-A0A150QYG9-F1
#
_cell.length_a   1.000
_cell.length_b   1.000
_cell.length_c   1.000
_cell.angle_alpha   90.00
_cell.angle_beta   90.00
_cell.angle_gamma   90.00
#
_symmetry.space_group_name_H-M   'P 1'
#
loop_
_entity.id
_entity.type
_entity.pdbx_description
1 polymer ?
#
loop_
_entity_poly.entity_id
_entity_poly.type
_entity_poly.pdbx_seq_one_letter_code
_entity_poly.pdbx_strand_id
1 'polypeptide(L)'
;MTSTVTRNTGSTIKYAVITAVLVGLSFLCFRAMLDQSGLLWLLCLVGGLGFAVFAFGSLLVARDLAGTATCPRCQATLAEIELNHTEEPAFCDKCQAAYLVDKRVLTVLAGDYVHPTPGFPVPVASETICWPQGCCVCARPATRGVEAKADDGQTGTNVAVAAAGLALGSIAVRTGGGTTYTLRIPHCAEHDDGAKLEIKSGNEPPLQIRFRSYAYQRRFLELNPKPAKAA
;
A
#
# COMPACT_ATOMS: atom_id res chain seq x y z
N MET A 1 -12.99 -2.84 20.59
CA MET A 1 -12.67 -1.43 20.86
C MET A 1 -12.58 -0.72 19.52
N THR A 2 -13.29 0.39 19.36
CA THR A 2 -13.35 1.16 18.11
C THR A 2 -12.79 2.56 18.34
N SER A 3 -12.12 3.14 17.34
CA SER A 3 -11.78 4.56 17.32
C SER A 3 -12.31 5.21 16.05
N THR A 4 -12.60 6.51 16.12
CA THR A 4 -13.10 7.28 14.98
C THR A 4 -11.94 7.97 14.28
N VAL A 5 -11.87 7.84 12.96
CA VAL A 5 -10.89 8.54 12.14
C VAL A 5 -11.30 10.00 12.01
N THR A 6 -10.45 10.89 12.50
CA THR A 6 -10.60 12.34 12.34
C THR A 6 -10.02 12.78 11.00
N ARG A 7 -10.64 13.77 10.36
CA ARG A 7 -10.10 14.34 9.12
C ARG A 7 -8.79 15.07 9.40
N ASN A 8 -7.78 14.83 8.57
CA ASN A 8 -6.52 15.55 8.65
C ASN A 8 -6.67 16.98 8.09
N THR A 9 -6.92 17.95 8.97
CA THR A 9 -7.01 19.37 8.60
C THR A 9 -5.65 19.93 8.15
N GLY A 10 -4.52 19.37 8.63
CA GLY A 10 -3.19 19.82 8.27
C GLY A 10 -2.86 19.64 6.78
N SER A 11 -3.20 18.48 6.22
CA SER A 11 -3.01 18.20 4.79
C SER A 11 -3.86 19.15 3.92
N THR A 12 -5.11 19.36 4.32
CA THR A 12 -6.02 20.31 3.67
C THR A 12 -5.44 21.72 3.60
N ILE A 13 -4.84 22.21 4.69
CA ILE A 13 -4.24 23.55 4.74
C ILE A 13 -3.08 23.65 3.75
N LYS A 14 -2.20 22.63 3.67
CA LYS A 14 -1.08 22.63 2.72
C LYS A 14 -1.58 22.75 1.27
N TYR A 15 -2.56 21.93 0.89
CA TYR A 15 -3.13 22.02 -0.46
C TYR A 15 -3.82 23.36 -0.71
N ALA A 16 -4.55 23.91 0.26
CA ALA A 16 -5.18 25.22 0.12
C ALA A 16 -4.15 26.34 -0.10
N VAL A 17 -3.03 26.31 0.61
CA VAL A 17 -1.93 27.27 0.42
C VAL A 17 -1.31 27.12 -0.98
N ILE A 18 -1.03 25.90 -1.43
CA ILE A 18 -0.48 25.63 -2.77
C ILE A 18 -1.44 26.16 -3.85
N THR A 19 -2.74 25.85 -3.74
CA THR A 19 -3.76 26.33 -4.68
C THR A 19 -3.83 27.86 -4.68
N ALA A 20 -3.80 28.51 -3.51
CA ALA A 20 -3.83 29.97 -3.43
C ALA A 20 -2.60 30.62 -4.09
N VAL A 21 -1.41 30.05 -3.90
CA VAL A 21 -0.17 30.52 -4.55
C VAL A 21 -0.27 30.39 -6.07
N LEU A 22 -0.75 29.24 -6.57
CA LEU A 22 -0.90 29.00 -8.00
C LEU A 22 -1.90 29.96 -8.65
N VAL A 23 -3.05 30.19 -8.00
CA VAL A 23 -4.06 31.16 -8.47
C VAL A 23 -3.47 32.58 -8.48
N GLY A 24 -2.71 32.96 -7.45
CA GLY A 24 -2.02 34.26 -7.38
C GLY A 24 -1.00 34.45 -8.51
N LEU A 25 -0.19 33.43 -8.80
CA LEU A 25 0.76 33.44 -9.92
C LEU A 25 0.05 33.52 -11.27
N SER A 26 -1.03 32.78 -11.47
CA SER A 26 -1.85 32.89 -12.69
C SER A 26 -2.42 34.30 -12.87
N PHE A 27 -2.86 34.95 -11.79
CA PHE A 27 -3.34 36.33 -11.84
C PHE A 27 -2.23 37.34 -12.15
N LEU A 28 -1.02 37.15 -11.61
CA LEU A 28 0.15 37.98 -11.93
C LEU A 28 0.54 37.85 -13.41
N CYS A 29 0.59 36.62 -13.94
CA CYS A 29 0.83 36.38 -15.36
C CYS A 29 -0.25 37.03 -16.24
N PHE A 30 -1.52 36.94 -15.83
CA PHE A 30 -2.63 37.58 -16.52
C PHE A 30 -2.47 39.12 -16.56
N ARG A 31 -2.13 39.73 -15.43
CA ARG A 31 -1.87 41.18 -15.32
C ARG A 31 -0.72 41.63 -16.23
N ALA A 32 0.35 40.84 -16.35
CA ALA A 32 1.49 41.14 -17.19
C ALA A 32 1.17 41.07 -18.70
N MET A 33 0.08 40.41 -19.10
CA MET A 33 -0.31 40.22 -20.51
C MET A 33 -1.44 41.14 -20.97
N LEU A 34 -1.88 42.10 -20.14
CA LEU A 34 -2.99 43.03 -20.46
C LEU A 34 -2.73 43.91 -21.70
N ASP A 35 -1.47 44.12 -22.09
CA ASP A 35 -1.10 44.93 -23.26
C ASP A 35 -0.97 44.12 -24.58
N GLN A 36 -1.21 42.80 -24.55
CA GLN A 36 -1.10 41.93 -25.73
C GLN A 36 -2.45 41.65 -26.42
N SER A 37 -2.40 41.22 -27.68
CA SER A 37 -3.56 40.96 -28.55
C SER A 37 -4.68 40.13 -27.89
N GLY A 38 -5.95 40.48 -28.14
CA GLY A 38 -7.12 39.90 -27.48
C GLY A 38 -7.33 38.38 -27.61
N LEU A 39 -6.71 37.71 -28.59
CA LEU A 39 -6.75 36.24 -28.69
C LEU A 39 -5.97 35.57 -27.55
N LEU A 40 -4.79 36.11 -27.21
CA LEU A 40 -3.94 35.58 -26.15
C LEU A 40 -4.61 35.75 -24.79
N TRP A 41 -5.33 36.85 -24.61
CA TRP A 41 -6.17 37.12 -23.44
C TRP A 41 -7.25 36.04 -23.24
N LEU A 42 -7.96 35.66 -24.31
CA LEU A 42 -9.00 34.64 -24.25
C LEU A 42 -8.43 33.25 -23.87
N LEU A 43 -7.27 32.89 -24.44
CA LEU A 43 -6.57 31.64 -24.10
C LEU A 43 -6.10 31.62 -22.64
N CYS A 44 -5.56 32.72 -22.13
CA CYS A 44 -5.15 32.84 -20.73
C CYS A 44 -6.33 32.74 -19.77
N LEU A 45 -7.48 33.34 -20.11
CA LEU A 45 -8.68 33.28 -19.27
C LEU A 45 -9.24 31.86 -19.22
N VAL A 46 -9.39 31.20 -20.37
CA VAL A 46 -9.87 29.81 -20.44
C VAL A 46 -8.90 28.85 -19.74
N GLY A 47 -7.59 28.99 -19.97
CA GLY A 47 -6.56 28.19 -19.32
C GLY A 47 -6.51 28.39 -17.81
N GLY A 48 -6.58 29.64 -17.34
CA GLY A 48 -6.60 29.98 -15.93
C GLY A 48 -7.84 29.46 -15.21
N LEU A 49 -9.02 29.61 -15.82
CA LEU A 49 -10.28 29.08 -15.27
C LEU A 49 -10.25 27.55 -15.22
N GLY A 50 -9.80 26.89 -16.30
CA GLY A 50 -9.66 25.44 -16.35
C GLY A 50 -8.71 24.91 -15.29
N PHE A 51 -7.57 25.58 -15.10
CA PHE A 51 -6.60 25.22 -14.06
C PHE A 51 -7.18 25.44 -12.65
N ALA A 52 -7.89 26.54 -12.41
CA ALA A 52 -8.52 26.81 -11.11
C ALA A 52 -9.59 25.75 -10.78
N VAL A 53 -10.43 25.37 -11.73
CA VAL A 53 -11.43 24.30 -11.56
C VAL A 53 -10.75 22.96 -11.30
N PHE A 54 -9.71 22.61 -12.05
CA PHE A 54 -8.94 21.38 -11.84
C PHE A 54 -8.27 21.35 -10.45
N ALA A 55 -7.65 22.46 -10.03
CA ALA A 55 -7.01 22.59 -8.72
C ALA A 55 -8.02 22.52 -7.58
N PHE A 56 -9.21 23.09 -7.76
CA PHE A 56 -10.28 22.98 -6.77
C PHE A 56 -10.84 21.56 -6.70
N GLY A 57 -11.07 20.93 -7.85
CA GLY A 57 -11.53 19.55 -7.94
C GLY A 57 -10.55 18.57 -7.29
N SER A 58 -9.26 18.71 -7.55
CA SER A 58 -8.24 17.85 -6.93
C SER A 58 -8.14 18.05 -5.41
N LEU A 59 -8.36 19.27 -4.91
CA LEU A 59 -8.41 19.55 -3.47
C LEU A 59 -9.62 18.92 -2.78
N LEU A 60 -10.78 18.86 -3.45
CA LEU A 60 -11.95 18.15 -2.95
C LEU A 60 -11.69 16.63 -2.89
N VAL A 61 -11.06 16.07 -3.91
CA VAL A 61 -10.68 14.64 -3.94
C VAL A 61 -9.65 14.33 -2.86
N ALA A 62 -8.60 15.16 -2.71
CA ALA A 62 -7.56 14.96 -1.70
C ALA A 62 -8.09 15.02 -0.26
N ARG A 63 -9.15 15.82 -0.02
CA ARG A 63 -9.77 15.97 1.30
C ARG A 63 -10.43 14.70 1.84
N ASP A 64 -10.90 13.83 0.96
CA ASP A 64 -11.59 12.60 1.37
C ASP A 64 -10.66 11.38 1.40
N LEU A 65 -9.37 11.54 1.06
CA LEU A 65 -8.45 10.41 0.96
C LEU A 65 -7.70 10.09 2.27
N ALA A 66 -7.33 11.07 3.10
CA ALA A 66 -6.47 10.82 4.26
C ALA A 66 -7.04 11.30 5.60
N GLY A 67 -7.11 10.39 6.57
CA GLY A 67 -7.47 10.66 7.96
C GLY A 67 -6.33 10.40 8.94
N THR A 68 -6.47 10.95 10.15
CA THR A 68 -5.64 10.60 11.31
C THR A 68 -6.52 9.96 12.37
N ALA A 69 -5.99 8.98 13.08
CA ALA A 69 -6.69 8.36 14.20
C ALA A 69 -5.74 7.94 15.31
N THR A 70 -6.29 7.50 16.44
CA THR A 70 -5.53 6.83 17.48
C THR A 70 -5.75 5.32 17.39
N CYS A 71 -4.67 4.56 17.55
CA CYS A 71 -4.75 3.10 17.60
C CYS A 71 -5.59 2.68 18.82
N PRO A 72 -6.69 1.92 18.65
CA PRO A 72 -7.53 1.52 19.79
C PRO A 72 -6.81 0.65 20.83
N ARG A 73 -5.70 0.00 20.45
CA ARG A 73 -4.94 -0.91 21.31
C ARG A 73 -3.85 -0.21 22.12
N CYS A 74 -2.99 0.60 21.47
CA CYS A 74 -1.83 1.22 22.12
C CYS A 74 -1.88 2.75 22.20
N GLN A 75 -2.96 3.38 21.72
CA GLN A 75 -3.17 4.83 21.70
C GLN A 75 -2.14 5.63 20.87
N ALA A 76 -1.30 4.97 20.07
CA ALA A 76 -0.39 5.64 19.15
C ALA A 76 -1.15 6.36 18.03
N THR A 77 -0.65 7.52 17.60
CA THR A 77 -1.18 8.23 16.42
C THR A 77 -0.92 7.42 15.16
N LEU A 78 -1.98 7.18 14.39
CA LEU A 78 -1.97 6.59 13.06
C LEU A 78 -2.14 7.75 12.06
N ALA A 79 -1.12 7.98 11.24
CA ALA A 79 -1.17 8.96 10.17
C ALA A 79 -1.61 8.31 8.85
N GLU A 80 -2.17 9.11 7.94
CA GLU A 80 -2.42 8.71 6.54
C GLU A 80 -3.31 7.47 6.38
N ILE A 81 -4.38 7.39 7.17
CA ILE A 81 -5.38 6.32 7.00
C ILE A 81 -6.22 6.63 5.78
N GLU A 82 -6.14 5.77 4.76
CA GLU A 82 -6.99 5.84 3.59
C GLU A 82 -8.45 5.52 3.96
N LEU A 83 -9.35 6.50 3.80
CA LEU A 83 -10.73 6.40 4.28
C LEU A 83 -11.63 5.52 3.40
N ASN A 84 -11.21 5.27 2.15
CA ASN A 84 -12.01 4.59 1.13
C ASN A 84 -11.51 3.19 0.78
N HIS A 85 -10.40 2.73 1.36
CA HIS A 85 -9.90 1.37 1.18
C HIS A 85 -10.45 0.46 2.28
N THR A 86 -11.64 -0.10 2.05
CA THR A 86 -12.34 -0.93 3.05
C THR A 86 -11.85 -2.36 3.12
N GLU A 87 -11.14 -2.83 2.09
CA GLU A 87 -10.77 -4.24 1.95
C GLU A 87 -9.33 -4.56 2.38
N GLU A 88 -8.47 -3.55 2.51
CA GLU A 88 -7.07 -3.77 2.90
C GLU A 88 -6.88 -3.50 4.40
N PRO A 89 -6.43 -4.49 5.19
CA PRO A 89 -6.05 -4.28 6.57
C PRO A 89 -4.89 -3.29 6.68
N ALA A 90 -5.06 -2.28 7.54
CA ALA A 90 -4.00 -1.37 7.91
C ALA A 90 -3.41 -1.79 9.27
N PHE A 91 -2.17 -1.38 9.53
CA PHE A 91 -1.39 -1.81 10.70
C PHE A 91 -0.94 -0.62 11.54
N CYS A 92 -0.76 -0.86 12.84
CA CYS A 92 -0.18 0.13 13.73
C CYS A 92 1.33 -0.08 13.82
N ASP A 93 2.13 0.92 13.49
CA ASP A 93 3.60 0.80 13.53
C ASP A 93 4.14 0.44 14.92
N LYS A 94 3.51 0.95 16.00
CA LYS A 94 3.98 0.72 17.37
C LYS A 94 3.63 -0.66 17.92
N CYS A 95 2.39 -1.12 17.73
CA CYS A 95 1.91 -2.37 18.37
C CYS A 95 1.57 -3.48 17.39
N GLN A 96 1.72 -3.23 16.09
CA GLN A 96 1.48 -4.18 14.99
C GLN A 96 0.05 -4.73 14.94
N ALA A 97 -0.90 -4.11 15.65
CA ALA A 97 -2.31 -4.47 15.58
C ALA A 97 -2.87 -4.15 14.18
N ALA A 98 -3.55 -5.13 13.58
CA ALA A 98 -4.27 -4.96 12.34
C ALA A 98 -5.67 -4.41 12.59
N TYR A 99 -6.16 -3.58 11.68
CA TYR A 99 -7.49 -2.99 11.73
C TYR A 99 -8.08 -2.85 10.33
N LEU A 100 -9.41 -2.90 10.27
CA LEU A 100 -10.19 -2.53 9.09
C LEU A 100 -10.81 -1.15 9.30
N VAL A 101 -10.86 -0.38 8.23
CA VAL A 101 -11.49 0.95 8.20
C VAL A 101 -12.82 0.78 7.48
N ASP A 102 -13.92 0.92 8.21
CA ASP A 102 -15.26 0.99 7.61
C ASP A 102 -15.92 2.31 8.00
N LYS A 103 -16.27 3.13 7.02
CA LYS A 103 -16.95 4.43 7.22
C LYS A 103 -16.34 5.29 8.33
N ARG A 104 -15.00 5.40 8.36
CA ARG A 104 -14.21 6.14 9.38
C ARG A 104 -14.22 5.52 10.79
N VAL A 105 -14.67 4.29 10.93
CA VAL A 105 -14.56 3.53 12.17
C VAL A 105 -13.43 2.53 12.02
N LEU A 106 -12.47 2.59 12.93
CA LEU A 106 -11.38 1.63 13.03
C LEU A 106 -11.83 0.45 13.88
N THR A 107 -11.90 -0.72 13.27
CA THR A 107 -12.19 -1.96 13.96
C THR A 107 -10.92 -2.79 14.08
N VAL A 108 -10.47 -3.01 15.32
CA VAL A 108 -9.32 -3.89 15.58
C VAL A 108 -9.70 -5.32 15.25
N LEU A 109 -8.89 -5.98 14.42
CA LEU A 109 -9.08 -7.37 14.06
C LEU A 109 -8.65 -8.29 15.20
N ALA A 110 -9.40 -9.39 15.39
CA ALA A 110 -9.03 -10.44 16.32
C ALA A 110 -7.72 -11.11 15.87
N GLY A 111 -6.94 -11.64 16.81
CA GLY A 111 -5.63 -12.23 16.52
C GLY A 111 -5.69 -13.46 15.61
N ASP A 112 -6.81 -14.16 15.62
CA ASP A 112 -7.14 -15.36 14.84
C ASP A 112 -7.98 -15.05 13.59
N TYR A 113 -8.19 -13.77 13.28
CA TYR A 113 -9.00 -13.37 12.13
C TYR A 113 -8.43 -13.89 10.80
N VAL A 114 -9.33 -14.39 9.95
CA VAL A 114 -9.05 -14.86 8.59
C VAL A 114 -9.82 -13.98 7.60
N HIS A 115 -9.08 -13.26 6.76
CA HIS A 115 -9.65 -12.38 5.75
C HIS A 115 -10.25 -13.19 4.58
N PRO A 116 -11.35 -12.72 3.94
CA PRO A 116 -11.95 -13.41 2.78
C PRO A 116 -10.95 -13.64 1.64
N THR A 117 -10.08 -12.67 1.39
CA THR A 117 -9.01 -12.71 0.39
C THR A 117 -7.64 -12.49 1.05
N PRO A 118 -6.51 -12.86 0.43
CA PRO A 118 -5.19 -12.59 0.98
C PRO A 118 -4.93 -11.08 1.17
N GLY A 119 -5.06 -10.60 2.41
CA GLY A 119 -5.05 -9.16 2.73
C GLY A 119 -3.95 -8.74 3.70
N PHE A 120 -3.25 -9.67 4.37
CA PHE A 120 -2.21 -9.33 5.34
C PHE A 120 -0.81 -9.38 4.69
N PRO A 121 -0.24 -8.24 4.24
CA PRO A 121 1.05 -8.20 3.59
C PRO A 121 2.20 -8.50 4.54
N VAL A 122 3.23 -9.13 3.98
CA VAL A 122 4.54 -9.32 4.58
C VAL A 122 5.62 -9.08 3.53
N PRO A 123 6.61 -8.22 3.78
CA PRO A 123 7.76 -8.09 2.89
C PRO A 123 8.57 -9.39 2.89
N VAL A 124 8.98 -9.83 1.71
CA VAL A 124 9.91 -10.94 1.57
C VAL A 124 11.33 -10.36 1.53
N ALA A 125 11.98 -10.35 2.70
CA ALA A 125 13.27 -9.68 2.88
C ALA A 125 14.43 -10.61 3.23
N SER A 126 14.16 -11.81 3.75
CA SER A 126 15.21 -12.76 4.13
C SER A 126 15.67 -13.56 2.93
N GLU A 127 16.95 -13.91 2.89
CA GLU A 127 17.45 -14.86 1.90
C GLU A 127 16.81 -16.24 2.08
N THR A 128 16.60 -16.70 3.32
CA THR A 128 15.91 -17.96 3.60
C THR A 128 14.55 -17.71 4.23
N ILE A 129 13.48 -18.22 3.63
CA ILE A 129 12.13 -18.16 4.21
C ILE A 129 11.93 -19.33 5.18
N CYS A 130 11.64 -19.01 6.43
CA CYS A 130 11.22 -19.95 7.46
C CYS A 130 9.69 -19.93 7.58
N TRP A 131 9.02 -21.00 7.13
CA TRP A 131 7.56 -21.08 7.20
C TRP A 131 7.07 -21.47 8.61
N PRO A 132 6.04 -20.81 9.15
CA PRO A 132 5.34 -21.32 10.33
C PRO A 132 4.78 -22.72 10.08
N GLN A 133 4.70 -23.53 11.14
CA GLN A 133 4.10 -24.86 11.03
C GLN A 133 2.60 -24.79 10.73
N GLY A 134 2.13 -25.66 9.83
CA GLY A 134 0.72 -25.81 9.48
C GLY A 134 0.29 -24.99 8.26
N CYS A 135 -1.01 -25.03 7.97
CA CYS A 135 -1.65 -24.34 6.87
C CYS A 135 -1.70 -22.83 7.14
N CYS A 136 -1.38 -22.04 6.12
CA CYS A 136 -1.42 -20.57 6.20
C CYS A 136 -2.81 -19.93 6.42
N VAL A 137 -3.88 -20.73 6.42
CA VAL A 137 -5.26 -20.28 6.69
C VAL A 137 -5.74 -20.74 8.06
N CYS A 138 -5.75 -22.06 8.29
CA CYS A 138 -6.39 -22.66 9.47
C CYS A 138 -5.42 -23.34 10.47
N ALA A 139 -4.11 -23.22 10.27
CA ALA A 139 -3.07 -23.78 11.13
C ALA A 139 -3.03 -25.33 11.30
N ARG A 140 -3.95 -26.09 10.67
CA ARG A 140 -3.87 -27.56 10.62
C ARG A 140 -2.57 -28.01 9.94
N PRO A 141 -2.08 -29.24 10.18
CA PRO A 141 -0.87 -29.76 9.54
C PRO A 141 -0.88 -29.54 8.02
N ALA A 142 0.21 -28.96 7.51
CA ALA A 142 0.37 -28.74 6.08
C ALA A 142 0.64 -30.09 5.40
N THR A 143 -0.13 -30.38 4.36
CA THR A 143 -0.01 -31.62 3.58
C THR A 143 0.61 -31.36 2.20
N ARG A 144 0.66 -30.09 1.76
CA ARG A 144 1.23 -29.68 0.48
C ARG A 144 1.73 -28.24 0.51
N GLY A 145 2.55 -27.87 -0.47
CA GLY A 145 2.85 -26.47 -0.80
C GLY A 145 2.06 -26.04 -2.03
N VAL A 146 1.35 -24.91 -1.96
CA VAL A 146 0.67 -24.30 -3.11
C VAL A 146 1.59 -23.24 -3.71
N GLU A 147 1.73 -23.24 -5.02
CA GLU A 147 2.58 -22.31 -5.75
C GLU A 147 1.89 -20.94 -5.90
N ALA A 148 2.46 -19.91 -5.27
CA ALA A 148 2.09 -18.53 -5.50
C ALA A 148 3.08 -17.90 -6.49
N LYS A 149 2.55 -17.26 -7.54
CA LYS A 149 3.33 -16.67 -8.63
C LYS A 149 3.14 -15.17 -8.70
N ALA A 150 4.22 -14.44 -9.02
CA ALA A 150 4.17 -13.03 -9.35
C ALA A 150 5.12 -12.75 -10.52
N ASP A 151 4.63 -11.99 -11.50
CA ASP A 151 5.37 -11.61 -12.71
C ASP A 151 5.71 -10.12 -12.65
N ASP A 152 6.98 -9.75 -12.85
CA ASP A 152 7.37 -8.33 -12.79
C ASP A 152 6.96 -7.50 -14.02
N GLY A 153 6.59 -8.16 -15.13
CA GLY A 153 6.12 -7.55 -16.37
C GLY A 153 7.07 -6.55 -17.04
N GLN A 154 8.27 -6.33 -16.52
CA GLN A 154 9.19 -5.30 -16.98
C GLN A 154 10.34 -5.91 -17.79
N THR A 155 10.29 -5.68 -19.10
CA THR A 155 11.41 -5.79 -20.05
C THR A 155 12.43 -4.68 -19.80
N GLY A 156 13.10 -4.71 -18.65
CA GLY A 156 14.09 -3.71 -18.27
C GLY A 156 15.00 -4.20 -17.15
N THR A 157 16.29 -3.92 -17.27
CA THR A 157 17.42 -4.51 -16.54
C THR A 157 17.46 -4.19 -15.04
N ASN A 158 16.47 -4.60 -14.25
CA ASN A 158 16.50 -4.47 -12.79
C ASN A 158 17.22 -5.66 -12.13
N VAL A 159 18.55 -5.60 -12.10
CA VAL A 159 19.45 -6.62 -11.52
C VAL A 159 19.15 -6.90 -10.04
N ALA A 160 18.62 -5.91 -9.30
CA ALA A 160 18.28 -6.04 -7.89
C ALA A 160 17.16 -7.06 -7.60
N VAL A 161 16.21 -7.23 -8.54
CA VAL A 161 15.04 -8.11 -8.31
C VAL A 161 15.41 -9.58 -8.55
N ALA A 162 16.32 -9.86 -9.48
CA ALA A 162 16.78 -11.21 -9.79
C ALA A 162 17.61 -11.86 -8.67
N ALA A 163 18.34 -11.06 -7.87
CA ALA A 163 19.11 -11.58 -6.74
C ALA A 163 18.21 -12.09 -5.60
N ALA A 164 17.08 -11.43 -5.35
CA ALA A 164 16.12 -11.86 -4.33
C ALA A 164 15.49 -13.22 -4.67
N GLY A 165 15.24 -13.52 -5.95
CA GLY A 165 14.60 -14.77 -6.37
C GLY A 165 15.44 -16.04 -6.17
N LEU A 166 16.77 -15.95 -6.16
CA LEU A 166 17.64 -17.13 -6.01
C LEU A 166 17.85 -17.55 -4.55
N ALA A 167 17.82 -16.60 -3.63
CA ALA A 167 18.03 -16.87 -2.22
C ALA A 167 16.82 -17.62 -1.61
N LEU A 168 15.60 -17.21 -1.98
CA LEU A 168 14.33 -17.60 -1.33
C LEU A 168 13.91 -19.07 -1.52
N GLY A 169 14.71 -19.91 -2.17
CA GLY A 169 14.27 -21.22 -2.64
C GLY A 169 13.13 -21.14 -3.66
N SER A 170 12.86 -19.94 -4.21
CA SER A 170 11.95 -19.74 -5.32
C SER A 170 12.60 -20.10 -6.64
N ILE A 171 11.82 -20.69 -7.54
CA ILE A 171 12.24 -20.82 -8.94
C ILE A 171 11.96 -19.47 -9.60
N ALA A 172 13.02 -18.68 -9.79
CA ALA A 172 12.98 -17.49 -10.64
C ALA A 172 13.14 -17.91 -12.10
N VAL A 173 12.03 -17.99 -12.84
CA VAL A 173 12.07 -18.30 -14.27
C VAL A 173 12.13 -16.98 -15.05
N ARG A 174 13.16 -16.81 -15.88
CA ARG A 174 13.20 -15.74 -16.88
C ARG A 174 12.58 -16.25 -18.18
N THR A 175 11.39 -15.75 -18.51
CA THR A 175 10.73 -16.02 -19.79
C THR A 175 10.52 -14.71 -20.53
N GLY A 176 11.07 -14.59 -21.75
CA GLY A 176 10.63 -13.62 -22.75
C GLY A 176 10.53 -12.16 -22.30
N GLY A 177 11.36 -11.73 -21.34
CA GLY A 177 11.44 -10.33 -20.93
C GLY A 177 10.97 -9.97 -19.53
N GLY A 178 10.52 -10.92 -18.70
CA GLY A 178 10.21 -10.66 -17.29
C GLY A 178 10.78 -11.71 -16.34
N THR A 179 10.73 -11.44 -15.04
CA THR A 179 11.05 -12.41 -13.99
C THR A 179 9.77 -12.91 -13.31
N THR A 180 9.53 -14.22 -13.35
CA THR A 180 8.46 -14.87 -12.58
C THR A 180 9.03 -15.41 -11.27
N TYR A 181 8.47 -14.97 -10.14
CA TYR A 181 8.78 -15.50 -8.81
C TYR A 181 7.75 -16.55 -8.45
N THR A 182 8.20 -17.75 -8.06
CA THR A 182 7.32 -18.83 -7.58
C THR A 182 7.71 -19.24 -6.17
N LEU A 183 6.78 -19.15 -5.21
CA LEU A 183 6.96 -19.62 -3.84
C LEU A 183 5.97 -20.74 -3.51
N ARG A 184 6.45 -21.79 -2.83
CA ARG A 184 5.61 -22.88 -2.33
C ARG A 184 5.19 -22.59 -0.89
N ILE A 185 3.92 -22.23 -0.71
CA ILE A 185 3.35 -21.81 0.57
C ILE A 185 2.64 -22.99 1.23
N PRO A 186 2.89 -23.32 2.51
CA PRO A 186 2.27 -24.45 3.19
C PRO A 186 0.74 -24.34 3.31
N HIS A 187 0.04 -25.37 2.83
CA HIS A 187 -1.42 -25.50 2.89
C HIS A 187 -1.83 -26.90 3.35
N CYS A 188 -3.03 -27.00 3.93
CA CYS A 188 -3.71 -28.28 4.14
C CYS A 188 -4.48 -28.70 2.86
N ALA A 189 -5.05 -29.90 2.86
CA ALA A 189 -5.82 -30.42 1.73
C ALA A 189 -7.03 -29.55 1.32
N GLU A 190 -7.66 -28.87 2.29
CA GLU A 190 -8.90 -28.11 2.08
C GLU A 190 -8.72 -26.67 1.60
N HIS A 191 -7.50 -26.11 1.63
CA HIS A 191 -7.27 -24.72 1.25
C HIS A 191 -6.28 -24.62 0.08
N ASP A 192 -6.56 -23.73 -0.86
CA ASP A 192 -5.74 -23.40 -2.02
C ASP A 192 -5.56 -21.89 -2.24
N ASP A 193 -6.31 -21.05 -1.52
CA ASP A 193 -6.39 -19.59 -1.69
C ASP A 193 -5.80 -18.80 -0.50
N GLY A 194 -4.96 -19.44 0.32
CA GLY A 194 -4.52 -18.89 1.61
C GLY A 194 -3.52 -17.75 1.52
N ALA A 195 -2.83 -17.62 0.39
CA ALA A 195 -1.80 -16.61 0.20
C ALA A 195 -1.64 -16.22 -1.26
N LYS A 196 -1.16 -15.00 -1.48
CA LYS A 196 -0.86 -14.44 -2.81
C LYS A 196 0.51 -13.78 -2.81
N LEU A 197 1.23 -13.89 -3.91
CA LEU A 197 2.50 -13.20 -4.12
C LEU A 197 2.23 -11.94 -4.97
N GLU A 198 2.76 -10.80 -4.55
CA GLU A 198 2.60 -9.53 -5.25
C GLU A 198 3.94 -8.79 -5.33
N ILE A 199 4.15 -8.08 -6.44
CA ILE A 199 5.28 -7.17 -6.62
C ILE A 199 4.74 -5.74 -6.52
N LYS A 200 5.15 -5.02 -5.49
CA LYS A 200 4.71 -3.64 -5.26
C LYS A 200 5.82 -2.70 -5.75
N SER A 201 5.56 -2.04 -6.88
CA SER A 201 6.47 -1.01 -7.42
C SER A 201 6.68 0.12 -6.41
N GLY A 202 7.93 0.60 -6.29
CA GLY A 202 8.30 1.70 -5.40
C GLY A 202 8.54 1.35 -3.93
N ASN A 203 8.48 0.07 -3.53
CA ASN A 203 8.83 -0.38 -2.19
C ASN A 203 10.07 -1.27 -2.19
N GLU A 204 10.92 -1.14 -1.17
CA GLU A 204 12.01 -2.07 -0.88
C GLU A 204 11.69 -2.88 0.40
N PRO A 205 11.63 -4.23 0.33
CA PRO A 205 11.76 -5.06 -0.87
C PRO A 205 10.49 -5.00 -1.76
N PRO A 206 10.64 -5.19 -3.09
CA PRO A 206 9.52 -5.11 -4.03
C PRO A 206 8.57 -6.31 -3.93
N LEU A 207 9.03 -7.45 -3.41
CA LEU A 207 8.25 -8.68 -3.31
C LEU A 207 7.54 -8.79 -1.95
N GLN A 208 6.24 -9.08 -1.98
CA GLN A 208 5.39 -9.19 -0.80
C GLN A 208 4.52 -10.43 -0.88
N ILE A 209 4.39 -11.17 0.23
CA ILE A 209 3.39 -12.22 0.38
C ILE A 209 2.21 -11.64 1.16
N ARG A 210 1.01 -11.79 0.63
CA ARG A 210 -0.23 -11.50 1.37
C ARG A 210 -0.82 -12.81 1.89
N PHE A 211 -1.15 -12.87 3.17
CA PHE A 211 -1.82 -14.01 3.80
C PHE A 211 -3.29 -13.71 4.09
N ARG A 212 -4.14 -14.75 4.12
CA ARG A 212 -5.51 -14.66 4.65
C ARG A 212 -5.55 -14.65 6.18
N SER A 213 -4.69 -15.41 6.85
CA SER A 213 -4.68 -15.50 8.32
C SER A 213 -3.76 -14.46 8.95
N TYR A 214 -4.32 -13.61 9.83
CA TYR A 214 -3.53 -12.64 10.60
C TYR A 214 -2.58 -13.33 11.60
N ALA A 215 -3.04 -14.41 12.24
CA ALA A 215 -2.21 -15.21 13.14
C ALA A 215 -0.98 -15.79 12.42
N TYR A 216 -1.18 -16.33 11.21
CA TYR A 216 -0.09 -16.91 10.44
C TYR A 216 0.90 -15.84 9.97
N GLN A 217 0.39 -14.68 9.54
CA GLN A 217 1.21 -13.53 9.16
C GLN A 217 2.16 -13.10 10.29
N ARG A 218 1.65 -13.01 11.52
CA ARG A 218 2.47 -12.62 12.68
C ARG A 218 3.57 -13.64 12.97
N ARG A 219 3.24 -14.94 12.98
CA ARG A 219 4.23 -16.01 13.17
C ARG A 219 5.28 -16.00 12.06
N PHE A 220 4.87 -15.70 10.83
CA PHE A 220 5.80 -15.58 9.73
C PHE A 220 6.79 -14.43 9.94
N LEU A 221 6.32 -13.26 10.38
CA LEU A 221 7.20 -12.12 10.70
C LEU A 221 8.16 -12.42 11.87
N GLU A 222 7.70 -13.17 12.87
CA GLU A 222 8.53 -13.60 14.00
C GLU A 222 9.67 -14.53 13.55
N LEU A 223 9.42 -15.39 12.56
CA LEU A 223 10.42 -16.30 11.98
C LEU A 223 11.30 -15.64 10.91
N ASN A 224 10.82 -14.56 10.28
CA ASN A 224 11.49 -13.87 9.18
C ASN A 224 11.58 -12.36 9.47
N PRO A 225 12.37 -11.96 10.48
CA PRO A 225 12.50 -10.55 10.84
C PRO A 225 13.07 -9.75 9.67
N LYS A 226 12.57 -8.52 9.49
CA LYS A 226 13.11 -7.60 8.49
C LYS A 226 14.59 -7.36 8.80
N PRO A 227 15.50 -7.43 7.80
CA PRO A 227 16.89 -7.05 8.03
C PRO A 227 16.93 -5.61 8.56
N ALA A 228 17.74 -5.39 9.59
CA ALA A 228 17.96 -4.05 10.11
C ALA A 228 18.40 -3.15 8.96
N LYS A 229 17.75 -1.98 8.82
CA LYS A 229 18.20 -0.99 7.84
C LYS A 229 19.64 -0.64 8.21
N ALA A 230 20.59 -0.94 7.32
CA ALA A 230 21.98 -0.55 7.53
C ALA A 230 22.01 0.95 7.82
N ALA A 231 22.58 1.33 8.96
CA ALA A 231 22.62 2.69 9.46
C ALA A 231 23.49 3.61 8.61
#